data_AF-A0A8H7KFH0-F1
#
_entry.id   AF-A0A8H7KFH0-F1
#
_cell.length_a   1.000
_cell.length_b   1.000
_cell.length_c   1.000
_cell.angle_alpha   90.00
_cell.angle_beta   90.00
_cell.angle_gamma   90.00
#
_symmetry.space_group_name_H-M   'P 1'
#
loop_
_entity.id
_entity.type
_entity.pdbx_description
1 polymer ?
#
loop_
_entity_poly.entity_id
_entity_poly.type
_entity_poly.pdbx_seq_one_letter_code
_entity_poly.pdbx_strand_id
1 'polypeptide(L)'
;MKLLWSLMVLALSFWTAQALELALNEKPEDNHWCAGMYDRKSWGGPIDPFIHVKFLDQPKKDGKDPVASFLIFEWKDKSLVEIDGPNGFKVLAVCNQDFVNQGRCNSSSIDQYIVAPDVDEKSKSKVVTQAVHLDHATPFKYSIKKTGYYCVFTHSDNSHPYTAIAEFRNAYGELAATQIPKLPFYGGVTILYLLVAGYWESSITSTVMIYWLFRTTSPPSWPSSR
;
A
#
# COMPACT_ATOMS: atom_id res chain seq x y z
N MET A 1 3.40 -14.66 39.05
CA MET A 1 3.57 -13.25 38.62
C MET A 1 4.35 -13.08 37.32
N LYS A 2 5.57 -13.63 37.16
CA LYS A 2 6.37 -13.46 35.92
C LYS A 2 5.69 -13.98 34.65
N LEU A 3 5.03 -15.15 34.71
CA LEU A 3 4.30 -15.74 33.57
C LEU A 3 3.12 -14.88 33.09
N LEU A 4 2.41 -14.23 34.02
CA LEU A 4 1.28 -13.33 33.73
C LEU A 4 1.75 -12.05 33.03
N TRP A 5 2.90 -11.51 33.41
CA TRP A 5 3.51 -10.37 32.72
C TRP A 5 3.99 -10.73 31.31
N SER A 6 4.60 -11.91 31.12
CA SER A 6 5.02 -12.37 29.79
C SER A 6 3.82 -12.58 28.85
N LEU A 7 2.71 -13.13 29.34
CA LEU A 7 1.48 -13.29 28.56
C LEU A 7 0.82 -11.96 28.22
N MET A 8 0.86 -10.98 29.13
CA MET A 8 0.31 -9.65 28.91
C MET A 8 1.09 -8.87 27.84
N VAL A 9 2.42 -8.95 27.85
CA VAL A 9 3.28 -8.35 26.80
C VAL A 9 3.03 -9.01 25.44
N LEU A 10 2.82 -10.33 25.40
CA LEU A 10 2.48 -11.06 24.17
C LEU A 10 1.09 -10.70 23.63
N ALA A 11 0.12 -10.41 24.51
CA ALA A 11 -1.23 -10.01 24.09
C ALA A 11 -1.25 -8.59 23.49
N LEU A 12 -0.42 -7.69 24.01
CA LEU A 12 -0.32 -6.30 23.52
C LEU A 12 0.26 -6.19 22.10
N SER A 13 1.02 -7.18 21.62
CA SER A 13 1.62 -7.16 20.28
C SER A 13 0.66 -7.59 19.15
N PHE A 14 -0.53 -8.13 19.45
CA PHE A 14 -1.49 -8.55 18.42
C PHE A 14 -2.40 -7.43 17.88
N TRP A 15 -2.35 -6.21 18.44
CA TRP A 15 -3.37 -5.18 18.19
C TRP A 15 -3.06 -4.18 17.04
N THR A 16 -2.04 -4.40 16.21
CA THR A 16 -1.57 -3.39 15.23
C THR A 16 -1.86 -3.71 13.75
N ALA A 17 -2.93 -4.46 13.44
CA ALA A 17 -3.36 -4.64 12.06
C ALA A 17 -4.11 -3.38 11.57
N GLN A 18 -3.49 -2.59 10.69
CA GLN A 18 -4.16 -1.51 9.96
C GLN A 18 -4.42 -1.94 8.51
N ALA A 19 -5.61 -1.62 8.01
CA ALA A 19 -5.97 -1.73 6.60
C ALA A 19 -5.33 -0.58 5.80
N LEU A 20 -4.96 -0.83 4.54
CA LEU A 20 -4.39 0.22 3.69
C LEU A 20 -5.52 0.96 2.96
N GLU A 21 -6.14 1.89 3.68
CA GLU A 21 -7.08 2.88 3.16
C GLU A 21 -6.40 4.24 3.08
N LEU A 22 -6.49 4.88 1.92
CA LEU A 22 -5.76 6.12 1.66
C LEU A 22 -6.75 7.19 1.23
N ALA A 23 -6.81 8.26 2.02
CA ALA A 23 -7.62 9.41 1.69
C ALA A 23 -6.93 10.22 0.57
N LEU A 24 -7.71 10.57 -0.45
CA LEU A 24 -7.34 11.44 -1.55
C LEU A 24 -8.17 12.72 -1.48
N ASN A 25 -7.58 13.86 -1.80
CA ASN A 25 -8.25 15.17 -1.77
C ASN A 25 -7.75 16.08 -2.91
N GLU A 26 -8.22 17.32 -2.96
CA GLU A 26 -7.85 18.29 -4.00
C GLU A 26 -6.40 18.78 -3.95
N LYS A 27 -5.68 18.56 -2.84
CA LYS A 27 -4.31 19.07 -2.68
C LYS A 27 -3.35 18.33 -3.61
N PRO A 28 -2.35 19.01 -4.20
CA PRO A 28 -1.42 18.39 -5.14
C PRO A 28 -0.63 17.18 -4.60
N GLU A 29 -0.45 17.12 -3.29
CA GLU A 29 0.27 16.06 -2.58
C GLU A 29 -0.59 14.84 -2.26
N ASP A 30 -1.91 15.02 -2.17
CA ASP A 30 -2.88 14.00 -1.76
C ASP A 30 -3.90 13.69 -2.87
N ASN A 31 -3.78 14.28 -4.05
CA ASN A 31 -4.70 14.03 -5.18
C ASN A 31 -4.34 12.77 -5.97
N HIS A 32 -3.30 12.05 -5.56
CA HIS A 32 -2.92 10.81 -6.19
C HIS A 32 -2.23 9.89 -5.20
N TRP A 33 -2.36 8.58 -5.44
CA TRP A 33 -1.60 7.59 -4.72
C TRP A 33 -1.21 6.43 -5.62
N CYS A 34 0.00 5.92 -5.43
CA CYS A 34 0.52 4.79 -6.18
C CYS A 34 1.00 3.68 -5.26
N ALA A 35 0.62 2.44 -5.57
CA ALA A 35 1.04 1.27 -4.82
C ALA A 35 1.33 0.07 -5.74
N GLY A 36 2.25 -0.78 -5.29
CA GLY A 36 2.45 -2.09 -5.91
C GLY A 36 1.26 -2.99 -5.63
N MET A 37 0.81 -3.72 -6.66
CA MET A 37 -0.26 -4.70 -6.57
C MET A 37 0.20 -6.04 -7.13
N TYR A 38 0.02 -7.12 -6.36
CA TYR A 38 0.26 -8.48 -6.81
C TYR A 38 -1.03 -9.14 -7.24
N ASP A 39 -1.02 -9.73 -8.44
CA ASP A 39 -2.07 -10.65 -8.85
C ASP A 39 -2.00 -11.96 -8.07
N ARG A 40 -3.11 -12.69 -8.03
CA ARG A 40 -3.21 -13.97 -7.31
C ARG A 40 -2.26 -15.03 -7.87
N LYS A 41 -1.92 -14.96 -9.16
CA LYS A 41 -1.02 -15.94 -9.80
C LYS A 41 0.44 -15.75 -9.40
N SER A 42 0.86 -14.52 -9.12
CA SER A 42 2.27 -14.17 -8.87
C SER A 42 2.71 -14.47 -7.44
N TRP A 43 1.82 -14.26 -6.46
CA TRP A 43 2.15 -14.46 -5.04
C TRP A 43 1.19 -15.38 -4.27
N GLY A 44 0.10 -15.81 -4.91
CA GLY A 44 -0.94 -16.57 -4.23
C GLY A 44 -1.76 -15.71 -3.27
N GLY A 45 -2.72 -16.36 -2.60
CA GLY A 45 -3.57 -15.73 -1.59
C GLY A 45 -5.05 -16.05 -1.78
N PRO A 46 -5.87 -15.83 -0.74
CA PRO A 46 -7.27 -16.26 -0.72
C PRO A 46 -8.21 -15.35 -1.50
N ILE A 47 -7.81 -14.12 -1.84
CA ILE A 47 -8.69 -13.12 -2.46
C ILE A 47 -8.22 -12.71 -3.86
N ASP A 48 -9.16 -12.33 -4.71
CA ASP A 48 -8.84 -11.69 -5.98
C ASP A 48 -8.51 -10.20 -5.72
N PRO A 49 -7.31 -9.72 -6.10
CA PRO A 49 -6.86 -8.38 -5.79
C PRO A 49 -7.62 -7.30 -6.57
N PHE A 50 -7.83 -6.16 -5.93
CA PHE A 50 -8.55 -5.03 -6.51
C PHE A 50 -8.10 -3.68 -5.93
N ILE A 51 -8.38 -2.62 -6.66
CA ILE A 51 -8.35 -1.24 -6.17
C ILE A 51 -9.80 -0.77 -6.10
N HIS A 52 -10.22 -0.28 -4.94
CA HIS A 52 -11.55 0.28 -4.75
C HIS A 52 -11.42 1.77 -4.51
N VAL A 53 -12.18 2.56 -5.27
CA VAL A 53 -12.19 4.01 -5.17
C VAL A 53 -13.59 4.44 -4.82
N LYS A 54 -13.73 5.19 -3.73
CA LYS A 54 -15.01 5.73 -3.29
C LYS A 54 -14.85 7.23 -3.04
N PHE A 55 -15.67 8.03 -3.69
CA PHE A 55 -15.83 9.44 -3.32
C PHE A 55 -16.85 9.55 -2.18
N LEU A 56 -16.61 10.47 -1.24
CA LEU A 56 -17.60 10.81 -0.23
C LEU A 56 -18.64 11.74 -0.84
N ASP A 57 -19.91 11.43 -0.59
CA ASP A 57 -21.01 12.23 -1.09
C ASP A 57 -20.90 13.68 -0.59
N GLN A 58 -21.05 14.63 -1.51
CA GLN A 58 -21.05 16.06 -1.23
C GLN A 58 -22.41 16.63 -1.65
N PRO A 59 -23.10 17.35 -0.74
CA PRO A 59 -24.35 17.98 -1.10
C PRO A 59 -24.12 19.06 -2.18
N LYS A 60 -25.08 19.20 -3.09
CA LYS A 60 -25.07 20.25 -4.12
C LYS A 60 -24.94 21.62 -3.47
N LYS A 61 -23.86 22.34 -3.78
CA LYS A 61 -23.72 23.76 -3.44
C LYS A 61 -24.18 24.59 -4.63
N ASP A 62 -25.03 25.59 -4.37
CA ASP A 62 -25.54 26.52 -5.38
C ASP A 62 -26.29 25.87 -6.55
N GLY A 63 -26.92 24.71 -6.32
CA GLY A 63 -27.66 23.96 -7.33
C GLY A 63 -26.79 23.32 -8.42
N LYS A 64 -25.46 23.45 -8.32
CA LYS A 64 -24.50 22.78 -9.19
C LYS A 64 -24.08 21.45 -8.56
N ASP A 65 -24.02 20.44 -9.40
CA ASP A 65 -23.52 19.13 -9.04
C ASP A 65 -21.99 19.12 -9.16
N PRO A 66 -21.24 18.98 -8.05
CA PRO A 66 -19.80 18.99 -8.12
C PRO A 66 -19.30 17.67 -8.72
N VAL A 67 -18.46 17.76 -9.75
CA VAL A 67 -17.91 16.60 -10.46
C VAL A 67 -16.43 16.45 -10.14
N ALA A 68 -16.00 15.22 -9.86
CA ALA A 68 -14.59 14.87 -9.73
C ALA A 68 -14.23 13.79 -10.76
N SER A 69 -13.06 13.91 -11.36
CA SER A 69 -12.50 12.94 -12.29
C SER A 69 -11.56 12.01 -11.55
N PHE A 70 -11.50 10.74 -11.94
CA PHE A 70 -10.43 9.85 -11.53
C PHE A 70 -9.83 9.08 -12.70
N LEU A 71 -8.56 8.70 -12.55
CA LEU A 71 -7.80 7.89 -13.49
C LEU A 71 -7.08 6.78 -12.73
N ILE A 72 -7.24 5.55 -13.20
CA ILE A 72 -6.50 4.38 -12.71
C ILE A 72 -5.71 3.79 -13.87
N PHE A 73 -4.39 3.68 -13.69
CA PHE A 73 -3.49 3.08 -14.69
C PHE A 73 -2.28 2.41 -14.02
N GLU A 74 -1.59 1.57 -14.78
CA GLU A 74 -0.31 0.99 -14.37
C GLU A 74 0.83 1.90 -14.82
N TRP A 75 1.82 2.14 -13.97
CA TRP A 75 2.86 3.16 -14.16
C TRP A 75 3.71 2.96 -15.44
N LYS A 76 3.85 1.75 -15.97
CA LYS A 76 4.53 1.53 -17.27
C LYS A 76 3.71 2.07 -18.44
N ASP A 77 2.40 2.17 -18.27
CA ASP A 77 1.46 2.71 -19.24
C ASP A 77 1.35 4.25 -19.11
N LYS A 78 2.17 4.89 -18.26
CA LYS A 78 2.23 6.35 -18.07
C LYS A 78 2.30 7.14 -19.38
N SER A 79 3.08 6.65 -20.35
CA SER A 79 3.22 7.30 -21.65
C SER A 79 1.94 7.35 -22.49
N LEU A 80 0.94 6.53 -22.17
CA LEU A 80 -0.37 6.45 -22.84
C LEU A 80 -1.42 7.35 -22.19
N VAL A 81 -1.16 7.89 -21.00
CA VAL A 81 -2.10 8.74 -20.25
C VAL A 81 -1.63 10.19 -20.12
N GLU A 82 -0.38 10.47 -20.50
CA GLU A 82 0.14 11.83 -20.51
C GLU A 82 0.05 12.48 -21.89
N ILE A 83 -0.28 13.77 -21.88
CA ILE A 83 -0.28 14.63 -23.07
C ILE A 83 0.83 15.68 -22.99
N ASP A 84 1.19 16.26 -24.13
CA ASP A 84 2.16 17.35 -24.18
C ASP A 84 1.56 18.62 -23.56
N GLY A 85 2.15 19.07 -22.45
CA GLY A 85 1.80 20.31 -21.77
C GLY A 85 2.44 21.54 -22.43
N PRO A 86 2.06 22.75 -21.98
CA PRO A 86 2.48 24.02 -22.60
C PRO A 86 3.99 24.27 -22.61
N ASN A 87 4.75 23.62 -21.72
CA ASN A 87 6.20 23.77 -21.60
C ASN A 87 6.99 22.58 -22.22
N GLY A 88 6.32 21.73 -23.00
CA GLY A 88 6.91 20.49 -23.54
C GLY A 88 7.05 19.36 -22.51
N PHE A 89 6.65 19.58 -21.26
CA PHE A 89 6.55 18.53 -20.26
C PHE A 89 5.28 17.73 -20.45
N LYS A 90 5.38 16.41 -20.30
CA LYS A 90 4.23 15.51 -20.29
C LYS A 90 3.44 15.68 -19.00
N VAL A 91 2.12 15.82 -19.12
CA VAL A 91 1.20 16.05 -18.00
C VAL A 91 -0.04 15.19 -18.12
N LEU A 92 -0.62 14.81 -16.98
CA LEU A 92 -1.98 14.28 -16.93
C LEU A 92 -2.95 15.46 -16.97
N ALA A 93 -3.89 15.44 -17.92
CA ALA A 93 -4.85 16.52 -18.09
C ALA A 93 -6.28 15.96 -18.11
N VAL A 94 -7.20 16.71 -17.50
CA VAL A 94 -8.63 16.46 -17.60
C VAL A 94 -9.16 17.20 -18.84
N CYS A 95 -10.04 16.53 -19.59
CA CYS A 95 -10.68 17.08 -20.76
C CYS A 95 -11.64 18.21 -20.36
N ASN A 96 -11.35 19.40 -20.87
CA ASN A 96 -12.19 20.57 -20.73
C ASN A 96 -12.58 21.10 -22.12
N GLN A 97 -13.40 22.15 -22.16
CA GLN A 97 -13.85 22.72 -23.43
C GLN A 97 -12.69 23.23 -24.31
N ASP A 98 -11.59 23.70 -23.71
CA ASP A 98 -10.42 24.15 -24.46
C ASP A 98 -9.72 23.00 -25.17
N PHE A 99 -9.58 21.85 -24.51
CA PHE A 99 -9.03 20.63 -25.10
C PHE A 99 -9.94 20.02 -26.17
N VAL A 100 -11.26 20.15 -26.02
CA VAL A 100 -12.22 19.78 -27.07
C VAL A 100 -12.03 20.67 -28.30
N ASN A 101 -11.93 21.98 -28.12
CA ASN A 101 -11.72 22.94 -29.21
C ASN A 101 -10.38 22.73 -29.92
N GLN A 102 -9.36 22.24 -29.22
CA GLN A 102 -8.06 21.86 -29.77
C GLN A 102 -8.05 20.45 -30.41
N GLY A 103 -9.18 19.73 -30.40
CA GLY A 103 -9.28 18.37 -30.95
C GLY A 103 -8.49 17.32 -30.16
N ARG A 104 -8.17 17.60 -28.88
CA ARG A 104 -7.41 16.69 -28.00
C ARG A 104 -8.29 15.67 -27.30
N CYS A 105 -9.57 15.98 -27.12
CA CYS A 105 -10.57 15.08 -26.57
C CYS A 105 -11.94 15.35 -27.20
N ASN A 106 -12.89 14.43 -27.02
CA ASN A 106 -14.25 14.57 -27.52
C ASN A 106 -15.13 15.31 -26.50
N SER A 107 -16.19 15.98 -26.96
CA SER A 107 -17.19 16.62 -26.09
C SER A 107 -17.87 15.63 -25.14
N SER A 108 -17.92 14.33 -25.50
CA SER A 108 -18.48 13.28 -24.64
C SER A 108 -17.56 12.87 -23.48
N SER A 109 -16.27 13.22 -23.55
CA SER A 109 -15.26 12.88 -22.54
C SER A 109 -14.89 14.05 -21.64
N ILE A 110 -15.71 15.11 -21.61
CA ILE A 110 -15.55 16.21 -20.67
C ILE A 110 -15.53 15.67 -19.23
N ASP A 111 -14.69 16.26 -18.39
CA ASP A 111 -14.46 15.87 -16.99
C ASP A 111 -13.86 14.45 -16.84
N GLN A 112 -13.24 13.92 -17.89
CA GLN A 112 -12.44 12.70 -17.84
C GLN A 112 -10.99 13.00 -18.16
N TYR A 113 -10.05 12.24 -17.59
CA TYR A 113 -8.65 12.31 -18.00
C TYR A 113 -8.49 11.94 -19.48
N ILE A 114 -7.67 12.72 -20.18
CA ILE A 114 -7.31 12.49 -21.57
C ILE A 114 -6.35 11.30 -21.62
N VAL A 115 -6.68 10.31 -22.44
CA VAL A 115 -5.88 9.11 -22.67
C VAL A 115 -5.67 8.89 -24.16
N ALA A 116 -4.61 8.17 -24.52
CA ALA A 116 -4.33 7.82 -25.90
C ALA A 116 -5.47 6.96 -26.50
N PRO A 117 -5.83 7.14 -27.77
CA PRO A 117 -6.95 6.42 -28.40
C PRO A 117 -6.70 4.90 -28.53
N ASP A 118 -5.44 4.49 -28.51
CA ASP A 118 -4.99 3.09 -28.60
C ASP A 118 -4.56 2.51 -27.24
N VAL A 119 -5.00 3.15 -26.14
CA VAL A 119 -4.65 2.73 -24.78
C VAL A 119 -5.06 1.29 -24.51
N ASP A 120 -6.25 0.87 -24.93
CA ASP A 120 -6.76 -0.49 -24.69
C ASP A 120 -5.98 -1.58 -25.45
N GLU A 121 -5.33 -1.22 -26.56
CA GLU A 121 -4.54 -2.16 -27.38
C GLU A 121 -3.08 -2.23 -26.92
N LYS A 122 -2.49 -1.09 -26.55
CA LYS A 122 -1.07 -1.00 -26.14
C LYS A 122 -0.85 -1.37 -24.69
N SER A 123 -1.81 -1.05 -23.84
CA SER A 123 -1.70 -1.23 -22.40
C SER A 123 -1.90 -2.70 -22.02
N LYS A 124 -1.01 -3.24 -21.19
CA LYS A 124 -1.18 -4.61 -20.66
C LYS A 124 -2.21 -4.66 -19.55
N SER A 125 -2.50 -3.51 -18.94
CA SER A 125 -3.51 -3.33 -17.90
C SER A 125 -4.63 -2.45 -18.43
N LYS A 126 -5.86 -2.64 -17.96
CA LYS A 126 -6.96 -1.75 -18.38
C LYS A 126 -6.70 -0.34 -17.82
N VAL A 127 -6.72 0.69 -18.65
CA VAL A 127 -6.73 2.08 -18.16
C VAL A 127 -8.18 2.50 -17.98
N VAL A 128 -8.50 3.16 -16.87
CA VAL A 128 -9.88 3.61 -16.59
C VAL A 128 -9.85 5.07 -16.22
N THR A 129 -10.69 5.85 -16.89
CA THR A 129 -10.94 7.27 -16.64
C THR A 129 -12.43 7.51 -16.60
N GLN A 130 -12.93 8.20 -15.57
CA GLN A 130 -14.36 8.49 -15.42
C GLN A 130 -14.57 9.81 -14.67
N ALA A 131 -15.68 10.47 -15.01
CA ALA A 131 -16.24 11.61 -14.29
C ALA A 131 -17.25 11.07 -13.26
N VAL A 132 -17.15 11.53 -12.01
CA VAL A 132 -17.99 11.11 -10.90
C VAL A 132 -18.74 12.32 -10.38
N HIS A 133 -20.06 12.25 -10.43
CA HIS A 133 -20.95 13.19 -9.78
C HIS A 133 -20.91 12.95 -8.26
N LEU A 134 -20.51 13.96 -7.49
CA LEU A 134 -20.32 13.82 -6.05
C LEU A 134 -21.63 13.90 -5.26
N ASP A 135 -22.76 14.25 -5.90
CA ASP A 135 -24.07 14.22 -5.23
C ASP A 135 -24.52 12.79 -4.86
N HIS A 136 -24.17 11.81 -5.69
CA HIS A 136 -24.44 10.38 -5.52
C HIS A 136 -23.25 9.57 -6.03
N ALA A 137 -22.14 9.61 -5.29
CA ALA A 137 -20.91 8.97 -5.70
C ALA A 137 -21.00 7.45 -5.57
N THR A 138 -20.94 6.75 -6.71
CA THR A 138 -20.90 5.28 -6.70
C THR A 138 -19.48 4.76 -6.51
N PRO A 139 -19.25 3.77 -5.61
CA PRO A 139 -17.94 3.16 -5.47
C PRO A 139 -17.53 2.42 -6.76
N PHE A 140 -16.27 2.59 -7.17
CA PHE A 140 -15.70 1.96 -8.35
C PHE A 140 -14.68 0.89 -7.98
N LYS A 141 -14.87 -0.33 -8.49
CA LYS A 141 -13.97 -1.47 -8.25
C LYS A 141 -13.17 -1.82 -9.51
N TYR A 142 -11.85 -1.69 -9.41
CA TYR A 142 -10.89 -2.08 -10.44
C TYR A 142 -10.23 -3.41 -10.09
N SER A 143 -10.42 -4.44 -10.92
CA SER A 143 -9.81 -5.76 -10.69
C SER A 143 -8.37 -5.84 -11.20
N ILE A 144 -7.46 -6.33 -10.38
CA ILE A 144 -6.04 -6.49 -10.72
C ILE A 144 -5.82 -7.83 -11.42
N LYS A 145 -5.66 -7.79 -12.75
CA LYS A 145 -5.41 -8.99 -13.57
C LYS A 145 -3.92 -9.31 -13.74
N LYS A 146 -3.04 -8.34 -13.49
CA LYS A 146 -1.60 -8.43 -13.67
C LYS A 146 -0.89 -7.76 -12.51
N THR A 147 0.20 -8.36 -12.04
CA THR A 147 1.08 -7.72 -11.07
C THR A 147 1.75 -6.49 -11.67
N GLY A 148 1.73 -5.36 -10.97
CA GLY A 148 2.25 -4.08 -11.45
C GLY A 148 2.25 -2.99 -10.39
N TYR A 149 2.68 -1.79 -10.78
CA TYR A 149 2.64 -0.60 -9.94
C TYR A 149 1.51 0.29 -10.43
N TYR A 150 0.43 0.40 -9.66
CA TYR A 150 -0.79 1.09 -10.08
C TYR A 150 -0.93 2.42 -9.36
N CYS A 151 -1.43 3.41 -10.09
CA CYS A 151 -1.72 4.74 -9.56
C CYS A 151 -3.19 5.08 -9.72
N VAL A 152 -3.74 5.72 -8.69
CA VAL A 152 -5.04 6.39 -8.73
C VAL A 152 -4.77 7.87 -8.68
N PHE A 153 -5.21 8.60 -9.70
CA PHE A 153 -5.20 10.06 -9.74
C PHE A 153 -6.63 10.55 -9.66
N THR A 154 -6.83 11.63 -8.91
CA THR A 154 -8.12 12.29 -8.78
C THR A 154 -7.95 13.78 -9.05
N HIS A 155 -8.95 14.39 -9.65
CA HIS A 155 -8.99 15.81 -9.93
C HIS A 155 -10.40 16.33 -9.75
N SER A 156 -10.51 17.55 -9.29
CA SER A 156 -11.75 18.31 -9.23
C SER A 156 -11.39 19.75 -9.54
N ASP A 157 -12.33 20.48 -10.12
CA ASP A 157 -12.17 21.92 -10.27
C ASP A 157 -12.03 22.56 -8.88
N ASN A 158 -11.10 23.52 -8.76
CA ASN A 158 -10.74 24.19 -7.50
C ASN A 158 -11.92 24.85 -6.75
N SER A 159 -13.10 24.96 -7.39
CA SER A 159 -14.33 25.44 -6.76
C SER A 159 -14.98 24.42 -5.82
N HIS A 160 -14.63 23.14 -5.93
CA HIS A 160 -15.28 22.05 -5.20
C HIS A 160 -14.25 21.11 -4.57
N PRO A 161 -13.99 21.23 -3.24
CA PRO A 161 -13.17 20.25 -2.54
C PRO A 161 -13.87 18.90 -2.52
N TYR A 162 -13.08 17.82 -2.56
CA TYR A 162 -13.61 16.47 -2.51
C TYR A 162 -12.77 15.62 -1.56
N THR A 163 -13.36 14.51 -1.14
CA THR A 163 -12.63 13.49 -0.40
C THR A 163 -12.94 12.16 -1.06
N ALA A 164 -11.90 11.47 -1.51
CA ALA A 164 -11.99 10.11 -2.00
C ALA A 164 -11.18 9.19 -1.10
N ILE A 165 -11.53 7.91 -1.10
CA ILE A 165 -10.81 6.85 -0.39
C ILE A 165 -10.43 5.82 -1.44
N ALA A 166 -9.14 5.57 -1.56
CA ALA A 166 -8.58 4.51 -2.38
C ALA A 166 -8.10 3.37 -1.47
N GLU A 167 -8.65 2.18 -1.68
CA GLU A 167 -8.34 0.96 -0.95
C GLU A 167 -7.61 0.00 -1.89
N PHE A 168 -6.39 -0.37 -1.53
CA PHE A 168 -5.53 -1.25 -2.33
C PHE A 168 -5.48 -2.64 -1.69
N ARG A 169 -6.29 -3.57 -2.22
CA ARG A 169 -6.37 -4.96 -1.75
C ARG A 169 -5.52 -5.90 -2.59
N ASN A 170 -4.46 -6.41 -2.00
CA ASN A 170 -3.60 -7.41 -2.64
C ASN A 170 -4.15 -8.83 -2.48
N ALA A 171 -3.63 -9.80 -3.23
CA ALA A 171 -4.13 -11.18 -3.22
C ALA A 171 -4.09 -11.86 -1.83
N TYR A 172 -3.20 -11.40 -0.96
CA TYR A 172 -2.98 -11.88 0.41
C TYR A 172 -3.61 -10.98 1.48
N GLY A 173 -4.45 -10.00 1.10
CA GLY A 173 -5.19 -9.13 2.03
C GLY A 173 -4.79 -7.66 1.97
N GLU A 174 -4.74 -7.03 3.15
CA GLU A 174 -4.54 -5.58 3.36
C GLU A 174 -3.09 -5.10 3.26
N LEU A 175 -2.15 -6.05 3.31
CA LEU A 175 -0.75 -5.72 3.41
C LEU A 175 -0.27 -5.00 2.14
N ALA A 176 0.56 -3.98 2.32
CA ALA A 176 1.21 -3.32 1.19
C ALA A 176 2.15 -4.32 0.48
N ALA A 177 2.21 -4.27 -0.85
CA ALA A 177 3.12 -5.09 -1.66
C ALA A 177 4.58 -5.02 -1.26
N THR A 178 5.02 -3.89 -0.71
CA THR A 178 6.40 -3.68 -0.26
C THR A 178 6.74 -4.41 1.04
N GLN A 179 5.74 -4.83 1.82
CA GLN A 179 5.95 -5.55 3.09
C GLN A 179 6.03 -7.06 2.90
N ILE A 180 5.47 -7.60 1.82
CA ILE A 180 5.38 -9.04 1.63
C ILE A 180 6.73 -9.73 1.47
N PRO A 181 7.67 -9.26 0.63
CA PRO A 181 9.00 -9.89 0.55
C PRO A 181 9.78 -9.84 1.88
N LYS A 182 9.40 -8.94 2.80
CA LYS A 182 10.06 -8.79 4.10
C LYS A 182 9.62 -9.87 5.10
N LEU A 183 8.41 -10.42 4.98
CA LEU A 183 7.90 -11.47 5.88
C LEU A 183 8.77 -12.73 5.91
N PRO A 184 9.11 -13.39 4.78
CA PRO A 184 9.97 -14.56 4.82
C PRO A 184 11.39 -14.22 5.29
N PHE A 185 11.89 -13.02 4.97
CA PHE A 185 13.17 -12.54 5.46
C PHE A 185 13.20 -12.44 6.99
N TYR A 186 12.24 -11.72 7.59
CA TYR A 186 12.15 -11.61 9.05
C TYR A 186 11.89 -12.97 9.71
N GLY A 187 11.05 -13.82 9.11
CA GLY A 187 10.84 -15.18 9.58
C GLY A 187 12.14 -16.00 9.63
N GLY A 188 12.94 -15.95 8.56
CA GLY A 188 14.24 -16.62 8.51
C GLY A 188 15.23 -16.10 9.56
N VAL A 189 15.30 -14.78 9.73
CA VAL A 189 16.14 -14.14 10.76
C VAL A 189 15.68 -14.55 12.16
N THR A 190 14.38 -14.58 12.45
CA THR A 190 13.86 -15.04 13.74
C THR A 190 14.24 -16.49 14.03
N ILE A 191 14.12 -17.40 13.06
CA ILE A 191 14.55 -18.80 13.23
C ILE A 191 16.05 -18.87 13.54
N LEU A 192 16.88 -18.12 12.82
CA LEU A 192 18.32 -18.08 13.07
C LEU A 192 18.64 -17.59 14.49
N TYR A 193 17.98 -16.52 14.96
CA TYR A 193 18.17 -16.02 16.32
C TYR A 193 17.73 -17.03 17.39
N LEU A 194 16.65 -17.79 17.15
CA LEU A 194 16.22 -18.85 18.06
C LEU A 194 17.26 -19.98 18.17
N LEU A 195 17.88 -20.37 17.06
CA LEU A 195 18.95 -21.38 17.05
C LEU A 195 20.19 -20.89 17.80
N VAL A 196 20.59 -19.64 17.58
CA VAL A 196 21.72 -19.03 18.30
C VAL A 196 21.44 -18.92 19.79
N ALA A 197 20.24 -18.48 20.19
CA ALA A 197 19.85 -18.38 21.58
C ALA A 197 19.83 -19.75 22.27
N GLY A 198 19.26 -20.78 21.64
CA GLY A 198 19.25 -22.15 22.18
C GLY A 198 20.66 -22.73 22.33
N TYR A 199 21.52 -22.54 21.33
CA TYR A 199 22.93 -22.92 21.43
C TYR A 199 23.64 -22.18 22.57
N TRP A 200 23.42 -20.87 22.69
CA TRP A 200 24.04 -20.04 23.72
C TRP A 200 23.62 -20.44 25.14
N GLU A 201 22.33 -20.69 25.38
CA GLU A 201 21.83 -21.19 26.66
C GLU A 201 22.44 -22.55 27.04
N SER A 202 22.57 -23.46 26.07
CA SER A 202 23.18 -24.79 26.28
C SER A 202 24.68 -24.72 26.63
N SER A 203 25.39 -23.74 26.06
CA SER A 203 26.82 -23.51 26.33
C SER A 203 27.06 -22.91 27.72
N ILE A 204 26.22 -21.95 28.14
CA ILE A 204 26.30 -21.34 29.47
C ILE A 204 26.02 -22.36 30.57
N THR A 205 24.96 -23.16 30.43
CA THR A 205 24.62 -24.18 31.44
C THR A 205 25.74 -25.20 31.64
N SER A 206 26.37 -25.64 30.55
CA SER A 206 27.53 -26.54 30.61
C SER A 206 28.72 -25.90 31.34
N THR A 207 29.01 -24.63 31.06
CA THR A 207 30.13 -23.91 31.69
C THR A 207 29.88 -23.62 33.17
N VAL A 208 28.66 -23.23 33.54
CA VAL A 208 28.27 -22.99 34.94
C VAL A 208 28.30 -24.30 35.74
N MET A 209 27.88 -25.43 35.14
CA MET A 209 27.96 -26.74 35.78
C MET A 209 29.41 -27.17 36.03
N ILE A 210 30.30 -26.98 35.05
CA ILE A 210 31.75 -27.24 35.22
C ILE A 210 32.34 -26.35 36.32
N TYR A 211 32.00 -25.05 36.33
CA TYR A 211 32.48 -24.12 37.36
C TYR A 211 32.00 -24.51 38.77
N TRP A 212 30.76 -24.97 38.91
CA TRP A 212 30.22 -25.47 40.18
C TRP A 212 30.92 -26.75 40.63
N LEU A 213 31.17 -27.69 39.71
CA LEU A 213 31.91 -28.93 40.00
C LEU A 213 33.32 -28.62 40.53
N PHE A 214 34.07 -27.75 39.85
CA PHE A 214 35.41 -27.35 40.31
C PHE A 214 35.42 -26.67 41.68
N ARG A 215 34.40 -25.87 42.01
CA ARG A 215 34.30 -25.20 43.32
C ARG A 215 34.01 -26.17 44.46
N THR A 216 33.30 -27.27 44.20
CA THR A 216 33.00 -28.29 45.23
C THR A 216 34.14 -29.26 45.48
N THR A 217 35.06 -29.43 44.53
CA THR A 217 36.20 -30.38 44.64
C THR A 217 37.49 -29.77 45.18
N SER A 218 37.58 -28.45 45.33
CA SER A 218 38.76 -27.81 45.94
C SER A 218 38.73 -27.99 47.47
N PRO A 219 39.69 -28.73 48.08
CA PRO A 219 39.75 -28.90 49.52
C PRO A 219 40.06 -27.56 50.23
N PRO A 220 39.54 -27.33 51.43
CA PRO A 220 39.85 -26.12 52.19
C PRO A 220 41.34 -26.11 52.53
N SER A 221 42.07 -25.11 52.04
CA SER A 221 43.45 -24.85 52.45
C SER A 221 43.46 -24.47 53.93
N TRP A 222 43.87 -25.39 54.79
CA TRP A 222 44.10 -25.12 56.20
C TRP A 222 45.22 -24.07 56.34
N PRO A 223 45.08 -23.06 57.23
CA PRO A 223 46.16 -22.14 57.51
C PRO A 223 47.22 -22.89 58.32
N SER A 224 48.45 -22.96 57.81
CA SER A 224 49.59 -23.38 58.62
C SER A 224 49.86 -22.32 59.68
N SER A 225 49.46 -22.62 60.92
CA SER A 225 49.83 -21.83 62.10
C SER A 225 51.36 -21.85 62.26
N ARG A 226 51.98 -20.68 62.20
CA ARG A 226 53.37 -20.45 62.58
C ARG A 226 53.38 -19.49 63.75
#